data_AF-A0A1M4SGW6-F1
#
_entry.id   AF-A0A1M4SGW6-F1
#
_cell.length_a   1.000
_cell.length_b   1.000
_cell.length_c   1.000
_cell.angle_alpha   90.00
_cell.angle_beta   90.00
_cell.angle_gamma   90.00
#
_symmetry.space_group_name_H-M   'P 1'
#
loop_
_entity.id
_entity.type
_entity.pdbx_description
1 polymer ?
#
loop_
_entity_poly.entity_id
_entity_poly.type
_entity_poly.pdbx_seq_one_letter_code
_entity_poly.pdbx_strand_id
1 'polypeptide(L)'
;MVKSNYYGNLQKVRDDNRTYGITPHIPGGFITPENLGKIATVAKKYKGVLKITSGQRILITNLKEEDLPNIWEELGMEPAVVSQNSVKNVEICPAGFCKRAKYNTMGIGMKLSKKYQRMEMPCRTKIGVAGCRNACGSVYSKDVGVIADKTGLIITAGGSGGYNPRLADIIIKDIDEEQVLKIIDNLFKIYKENAEAGEKLGFFIDRIGIDKFKEEVLKV
;
A
#
# COMPACT_ATOMS: atom_id res chain seq x y z
N MET A 1 -19.39 3.40 -7.88
CA MET A 1 -18.95 2.03 -7.56
C MET A 1 -18.52 1.35 -8.84
N VAL A 2 -17.22 1.09 -9.01
CA VAL A 2 -16.75 0.27 -10.14
C VAL A 2 -17.31 -1.14 -9.92
N LYS A 3 -18.08 -1.68 -10.87
CA LYS A 3 -18.59 -3.06 -10.79
C LYS A 3 -17.38 -3.99 -10.59
N SER A 4 -17.20 -4.54 -9.39
CA SER A 4 -16.05 -5.36 -9.00
C SER A 4 -15.92 -6.64 -9.83
N ASN A 5 -17.00 -7.06 -10.47
CA ASN A 5 -17.13 -8.35 -11.17
C ASN A 5 -16.33 -8.43 -12.48
N TYR A 6 -15.56 -7.41 -12.86
CA TYR A 6 -14.74 -7.46 -14.08
C TYR A 6 -13.29 -7.01 -13.86
N TYR A 7 -12.86 -6.78 -12.62
CA TYR A 7 -11.53 -6.22 -12.40
C TYR A 7 -10.42 -7.24 -12.71
N GLY A 8 -9.62 -6.98 -13.74
CA GLY A 8 -8.42 -7.74 -14.07
C GLY A 8 -7.38 -6.86 -14.74
N ASN A 9 -6.11 -7.05 -14.39
CA ASN A 9 -5.01 -6.37 -15.05
C ASN A 9 -4.46 -7.24 -16.17
N LEU A 10 -4.46 -6.77 -17.40
CA LEU A 10 -3.78 -7.43 -18.51
C LEU A 10 -2.29 -7.58 -18.17
N GLN A 11 -1.77 -8.81 -18.18
CA GLN A 11 -0.38 -9.14 -17.80
C GLN A 11 0.48 -9.48 -19.00
N LYS A 12 -0.09 -10.17 -20.00
CA LYS A 12 0.64 -10.65 -21.16
C LYS A 12 -0.25 -10.63 -22.39
N VAL A 13 0.32 -10.17 -23.51
CA VAL A 13 -0.23 -10.32 -24.85
C VAL A 13 0.83 -11.05 -25.66
N ARG A 14 0.53 -12.25 -26.14
CA ARG A 14 1.42 -13.02 -27.02
C ARG A 14 0.60 -13.84 -27.99
N ASP A 15 0.85 -13.66 -29.29
CA ASP A 15 0.23 -14.47 -30.35
C ASP A 15 -1.30 -14.57 -30.15
N ASP A 16 -1.94 -13.41 -30.01
CA ASP A 16 -3.36 -13.17 -29.66
C ASP A 16 -3.86 -13.69 -28.30
N ASN A 17 -3.05 -14.44 -27.56
CA ASN A 17 -3.40 -14.85 -26.20
C ASN A 17 -3.18 -13.71 -25.20
N ARG A 18 -4.27 -13.31 -24.56
CA ARG A 18 -4.29 -12.34 -23.46
C ARG A 18 -4.45 -13.06 -22.15
N THR A 19 -3.56 -12.81 -21.19
CA THR A 19 -3.74 -13.31 -19.82
C THR A 19 -3.81 -12.17 -18.82
N TYR A 20 -4.62 -12.38 -17.80
CA TYR A 20 -4.98 -11.41 -16.80
C TYR A 20 -4.46 -11.83 -15.43
N GLY A 21 -4.30 -10.83 -14.56
CA GLY A 21 -3.94 -11.00 -13.18
C GLY A 21 -4.89 -10.23 -12.27
N ILE A 22 -5.30 -10.87 -11.19
CA ILE A 22 -6.09 -10.26 -10.13
C ILE A 22 -5.35 -10.30 -8.81
N THR A 23 -5.63 -9.35 -7.93
CA THR A 23 -5.04 -9.31 -6.60
C THR A 23 -6.16 -9.05 -5.59
N PRO A 24 -6.62 -10.09 -4.87
CA PRO A 24 -7.57 -9.90 -3.78
C PRO A 24 -6.99 -8.98 -2.69
N HIS A 25 -7.85 -8.19 -2.07
CA HIS A 25 -7.45 -7.29 -1.00
C HIS A 25 -7.15 -8.10 0.28
N ILE A 26 -5.92 -7.96 0.77
CA ILE A 26 -5.45 -8.56 2.02
C ILE A 26 -4.92 -7.41 2.90
N PRO A 27 -5.72 -6.89 3.85
CA PRO A 27 -5.33 -5.76 4.69
C PRO A 27 -4.04 -6.03 5.46
N GLY A 28 -3.04 -5.18 5.28
CA GLY A 28 -1.75 -5.29 5.98
C GLY A 28 -0.96 -6.57 5.74
N GLY A 29 -1.35 -7.41 4.78
CA GLY A 29 -0.76 -8.72 4.57
C GLY A 29 -1.18 -9.80 5.58
N PHE A 30 -2.19 -9.53 6.42
CA PHE A 30 -2.73 -10.53 7.35
C PHE A 30 -3.92 -11.26 6.71
N ILE A 31 -3.84 -12.58 6.62
CA ILE A 31 -4.86 -13.43 6.00
C ILE A 31 -5.20 -14.61 6.92
N THR A 32 -6.47 -14.99 6.95
CA THR A 32 -6.92 -16.19 7.68
C THR A 32 -6.61 -17.45 6.86
N PRO A 33 -6.41 -18.61 7.51
CA PRO A 33 -6.22 -19.88 6.80
C PRO A 33 -7.36 -20.21 5.82
N GLU A 34 -8.60 -19.90 6.19
CA GLU A 34 -9.78 -20.08 5.34
C GLU A 34 -9.69 -19.25 4.06
N ASN A 35 -9.44 -17.94 4.15
CA ASN A 35 -9.31 -17.08 2.98
C ASN A 35 -8.09 -17.45 2.13
N LEU A 36 -6.99 -17.88 2.74
CA LEU A 36 -5.82 -18.38 2.02
C LEU A 36 -6.16 -19.67 1.25
N GLY A 37 -6.86 -20.61 1.88
CA GLY A 37 -7.34 -21.84 1.26
C GLY A 37 -8.31 -21.56 0.11
N LYS A 38 -9.17 -20.55 0.26
CA LYS A 38 -10.08 -20.07 -0.79
C LYS A 38 -9.33 -19.56 -2.02
N ILE A 39 -8.31 -18.71 -1.82
CA ILE A 39 -7.43 -18.23 -2.90
C ILE A 39 -6.74 -19.41 -3.61
N ALA A 40 -6.23 -20.38 -2.85
CA ALA A 40 -5.56 -21.56 -3.42
C ALA A 40 -6.50 -22.43 -4.25
N THR A 41 -7.71 -22.68 -3.76
CA THR A 41 -8.76 -23.45 -4.46
C THR A 41 -9.15 -22.78 -5.77
N VAL A 42 -9.44 -21.47 -5.75
CA VAL A 42 -9.80 -20.71 -6.95
C VAL A 42 -8.64 -20.71 -7.95
N ALA A 43 -7.41 -20.43 -7.51
CA ALA A 43 -6.25 -20.45 -8.41
C ALA A 43 -6.05 -21.82 -9.06
N LYS A 44 -6.23 -22.93 -8.31
CA LYS A 44 -6.16 -24.29 -8.86
C LYS A 44 -7.24 -24.53 -9.91
N LYS A 45 -8.49 -24.16 -9.64
CA LYS A 45 -9.65 -24.35 -10.55
C LYS A 45 -9.42 -23.68 -11.90
N TYR A 46 -8.94 -22.44 -11.88
CA TYR A 46 -8.72 -21.63 -13.09
C TYR A 46 -7.30 -21.74 -13.67
N LYS A 47 -6.50 -22.72 -13.22
CA LYS A 47 -5.11 -22.94 -13.65
C LYS A 47 -4.23 -21.67 -13.53
N GLY A 48 -4.54 -20.84 -12.53
CA GLY A 48 -3.82 -19.64 -12.21
C GLY A 48 -2.53 -19.92 -11.44
N VAL A 49 -1.59 -18.99 -11.53
CA VAL A 49 -0.32 -19.04 -10.80
C VAL A 49 -0.37 -18.03 -9.66
N LEU A 50 0.02 -18.46 -8.45
CA LEU A 50 0.10 -17.59 -7.28
C LEU A 50 1.48 -16.94 -7.16
N LYS A 51 1.51 -15.62 -7.00
CA LYS A 51 2.72 -14.85 -6.71
C LYS A 51 2.54 -14.02 -5.45
N ILE A 52 3.37 -14.28 -4.44
CA ILE A 52 3.52 -13.36 -3.30
C ILE A 52 4.26 -12.11 -3.80
N THR A 53 3.64 -10.95 -3.60
CA THR A 53 4.15 -9.67 -4.07
C THR A 53 4.89 -8.94 -2.96
N SER A 54 5.79 -8.01 -3.33
CA SER A 54 6.50 -7.16 -2.36
C SER A 54 5.59 -6.27 -1.53
N GLY A 55 4.35 -6.05 -1.98
CA GLY A 55 3.34 -5.30 -1.23
C GLY A 55 2.53 -6.13 -0.22
N GLN A 56 3.02 -7.31 0.18
CA GLN A 56 2.34 -8.24 1.11
C GLN A 56 0.97 -8.73 0.61
N ARG A 57 0.86 -9.01 -0.70
CA ARG A 57 -0.39 -9.49 -1.34
C ARG A 57 -0.12 -10.76 -2.13
N ILE A 58 -1.19 -11.46 -2.50
CA ILE A 58 -1.16 -12.62 -3.39
C ILE A 58 -1.78 -12.22 -4.74
N LEU A 59 -0.99 -12.26 -5.80
CA LEU A 59 -1.44 -12.11 -7.18
C LEU A 59 -1.81 -13.50 -7.72
N ILE A 60 -3.01 -13.62 -8.29
CA ILE A 60 -3.41 -14.77 -9.11
C ILE A 60 -3.24 -14.32 -10.57
N THR A 61 -2.31 -14.93 -11.31
CA THR A 61 -2.02 -14.61 -12.71
C THR A 61 -2.31 -15.78 -13.64
N ASN A 62 -2.11 -15.61 -14.94
CA ASN A 62 -2.41 -16.58 -15.98
C ASN A 62 -3.90 -16.91 -16.11
N LEU A 63 -4.76 -15.91 -15.88
CA LEU A 63 -6.22 -16.04 -15.97
C LEU A 63 -6.73 -15.60 -17.34
N LYS A 64 -7.86 -16.14 -17.76
CA LYS A 64 -8.59 -15.65 -18.92
C LYS A 64 -9.54 -14.52 -18.54
N GLU A 65 -9.85 -13.66 -19.49
CA GLU A 65 -10.77 -12.53 -19.29
C GLU A 65 -12.20 -12.98 -18.96
N GLU A 66 -12.69 -13.98 -19.72
CA GLU A 66 -14.04 -14.53 -19.62
C GLU A 66 -14.36 -15.13 -18.25
N ASP A 67 -13.33 -15.59 -17.51
CA ASP A 67 -13.47 -16.21 -16.20
C ASP A 67 -13.51 -15.20 -15.04
N LEU A 68 -13.08 -13.95 -15.26
CA LEU A 68 -12.89 -12.97 -14.19
C LEU A 68 -14.16 -12.73 -13.34
N PRO A 69 -15.39 -12.64 -13.89
CA PRO A 69 -16.59 -12.47 -13.08
C PRO A 69 -16.83 -13.63 -12.12
N ASN A 70 -16.73 -14.87 -12.62
CA ASN A 70 -16.93 -16.08 -11.82
C ASN A 70 -15.83 -16.21 -10.75
N ILE A 71 -14.59 -15.86 -11.09
CA ILE A 71 -13.47 -15.86 -10.15
C ILE A 71 -13.74 -14.90 -8.98
N TRP A 72 -14.23 -13.69 -9.25
CA TRP A 72 -14.53 -12.72 -8.20
C TRP A 72 -15.72 -13.14 -7.33
N GLU A 73 -16.77 -13.69 -7.95
CA GLU A 73 -17.92 -14.24 -7.23
C GLU A 73 -17.49 -15.39 -6.30
N GLU A 74 -16.71 -16.35 -6.82
CA GLU A 74 -16.19 -17.46 -6.03
C GLU A 74 -15.29 -16.98 -4.91
N LEU A 75 -14.39 -16.03 -5.16
CA LEU A 75 -13.52 -15.45 -4.13
C LEU A 75 -14.34 -14.73 -3.04
N GLY A 76 -15.41 -14.03 -3.39
CA GLY A 76 -16.16 -13.18 -2.46
C GLY A 76 -15.27 -12.14 -1.77
N MET A 77 -14.23 -11.68 -2.46
CA MET A 77 -13.26 -10.70 -2.00
C MET A 77 -13.27 -9.48 -2.91
N GLU A 78 -12.70 -8.37 -2.44
CA GLU A 78 -12.58 -7.16 -3.24
C GLU A 78 -11.19 -7.04 -3.90
N PRO A 79 -11.07 -6.33 -5.03
CA PRO A 79 -9.77 -6.04 -5.64
C PRO A 79 -8.90 -5.11 -4.78
N ALA A 80 -7.63 -5.45 -4.59
CA ALA A 80 -6.69 -4.64 -3.80
C ALA A 80 -6.43 -3.25 -4.40
N VAL A 81 -6.46 -3.15 -5.73
CA VAL A 81 -6.21 -1.93 -6.51
C VAL A 81 -7.37 -1.78 -7.47
N VAL A 82 -7.90 -0.58 -7.66
CA VAL A 82 -9.02 -0.32 -8.58
C VAL A 82 -8.75 0.85 -9.53
N SER A 83 -7.78 1.71 -9.20
CA SER A 83 -7.34 2.85 -10.01
C SER A 83 -5.82 2.85 -10.12
N GLN A 84 -5.26 3.40 -11.20
CA GLN A 84 -3.82 3.48 -11.45
C GLN A 84 -3.10 4.43 -10.48
N ASN A 85 -3.67 5.60 -10.23
CA ASN A 85 -3.09 6.64 -9.38
C ASN A 85 -3.89 6.71 -8.07
N SER A 86 -3.51 5.82 -7.16
CA SER A 86 -4.15 5.69 -5.84
C SER A 86 -3.14 5.21 -4.82
N VAL A 87 -3.52 5.25 -3.54
CA VAL A 87 -2.85 4.45 -2.52
C VAL A 87 -3.03 2.98 -2.87
N LYS A 88 -1.92 2.29 -3.15
CA LYS A 88 -1.91 0.91 -3.65
C LYS A 88 -1.92 -0.11 -2.54
N ASN A 89 -1.20 0.18 -1.48
CA ASN A 89 -1.01 -0.73 -0.38
C ASN A 89 -0.56 0.01 0.88
N VAL A 90 -0.99 -0.55 2.00
CA VAL A 90 -0.49 -0.26 3.34
C VAL A 90 0.19 -1.53 3.83
N GLU A 91 1.52 -1.51 3.86
CA GLU A 91 2.33 -2.64 4.30
C GLU A 91 2.57 -2.55 5.81
N ILE A 92 2.30 -3.62 6.53
CA ILE A 92 2.35 -3.64 8.00
C ILE A 92 3.28 -4.78 8.44
N CYS A 93 4.24 -4.49 9.31
CA CYS A 93 5.05 -5.54 9.91
C CYS A 93 4.24 -6.34 10.96
N PRO A 94 4.70 -7.52 11.38
CA PRO A 94 3.97 -8.33 12.38
C PRO A 94 3.78 -7.68 13.75
N ALA A 95 4.49 -6.59 14.07
CA ALA A 95 4.50 -5.83 15.32
C ALA A 95 4.11 -6.65 16.58
N GLY A 96 2.82 -6.73 16.94
CA GLY A 96 2.33 -7.49 18.10
C GLY A 96 2.74 -8.96 18.16
N PHE A 97 3.10 -9.58 17.03
CA PHE A 97 3.65 -10.95 16.96
C PHE A 97 5.19 -11.01 16.98
N CYS A 98 5.87 -9.88 17.16
CA CYS A 98 7.33 -9.78 17.06
C CYS A 98 7.94 -9.23 18.35
N LYS A 99 8.85 -10.01 18.96
CA LYS A 99 9.58 -9.61 20.18
C LYS A 99 10.41 -8.33 20.08
N ARG A 100 10.67 -7.84 18.86
CA ARG A 100 11.48 -6.62 18.64
C ARG A 100 10.64 -5.35 18.59
N ALA A 101 9.31 -5.47 18.49
CA ALA A 101 8.42 -4.33 18.42
C ALA A 101 8.57 -3.45 19.67
N LYS A 102 8.64 -2.14 19.47
CA LYS A 102 8.60 -1.12 20.51
C LYS A 102 7.18 -0.67 20.78
N TYR A 103 6.34 -0.72 19.76
CA TYR A 103 4.93 -0.44 19.85
C TYR A 103 4.15 -1.36 18.91
N ASN A 104 2.94 -1.76 19.29
CA ASN A 104 2.07 -2.55 18.44
C ASN A 104 1.40 -1.64 17.38
N THR A 105 2.10 -1.40 16.27
CA THR A 105 1.63 -0.51 15.20
C THR A 105 0.60 -1.15 14.25
N MET A 106 0.16 -2.38 14.51
CA MET A 106 -0.88 -3.03 13.68
C MET A 106 -2.17 -2.22 13.65
N GLY A 107 -2.61 -1.71 14.81
CA GLY A 107 -3.81 -0.87 14.89
C GLY A 107 -3.72 0.39 14.03
N ILE A 108 -2.57 1.07 14.09
CA ILE A 108 -2.27 2.24 13.27
C ILE A 108 -2.35 1.89 11.79
N GLY A 109 -1.65 0.84 11.36
CA GLY A 109 -1.64 0.42 9.96
C GLY A 109 -3.03 0.01 9.45
N MET A 110 -3.85 -0.61 10.28
CA MET A 110 -5.24 -0.94 9.91
C MET A 110 -6.12 0.31 9.79
N LYS A 111 -5.96 1.31 10.66
CA LYS A 111 -6.64 2.61 10.54
C LYS A 111 -6.24 3.31 9.23
N LEU A 112 -4.94 3.35 8.92
CA LEU A 112 -4.43 3.92 7.67
C LEU A 112 -4.97 3.15 6.44
N SER A 113 -4.99 1.81 6.49
CA SER A 113 -5.55 0.98 5.42
C SER A 113 -7.03 1.28 5.21
N LYS A 114 -7.83 1.30 6.28
CA LYS A 114 -9.27 1.58 6.20
C LYS A 114 -9.55 2.98 5.62
N LYS A 115 -8.72 3.97 5.97
CA LYS A 115 -8.93 5.36 5.57
C LYS A 115 -8.43 5.68 4.16
N TYR A 116 -7.26 5.18 3.79
CA TYR A 116 -6.55 5.66 2.60
C TYR A 116 -6.45 4.64 1.47
N GLN A 117 -6.61 3.34 1.72
CA GLN A 117 -6.48 2.32 0.66
C GLN A 117 -7.46 2.63 -0.48
N ARG A 118 -6.97 2.61 -1.73
CA ARG A 118 -7.70 3.00 -2.97
C ARG A 118 -8.06 4.49 -3.08
N MET A 119 -7.70 5.35 -2.11
CA MET A 119 -7.86 6.79 -2.25
C MET A 119 -7.05 7.30 -3.46
N GLU A 120 -7.66 8.12 -4.30
CA GLU A 120 -7.00 8.74 -5.45
C GLU A 120 -5.88 9.67 -5.01
N MET A 121 -4.79 9.60 -5.76
CA MET A 121 -3.55 10.35 -5.50
C MET A 121 -2.98 10.86 -6.83
N PRO A 122 -2.14 11.91 -6.85
CA PRO A 122 -1.48 12.39 -8.06
C PRO A 122 -0.70 11.32 -8.82
N CYS A 123 -0.09 10.37 -8.08
CA CYS A 123 0.60 9.20 -8.61
C CYS A 123 0.40 8.00 -7.68
N ARG A 124 0.84 6.81 -8.09
CA ARG A 124 0.80 5.59 -7.25
C ARG A 124 1.47 5.86 -5.90
N THR A 125 0.78 5.62 -4.78
CA THR A 125 1.30 5.90 -3.43
C THR A 125 1.30 4.63 -2.59
N LYS A 126 2.33 4.44 -1.75
CA LYS A 126 2.44 3.31 -0.83
C LYS A 126 2.67 3.81 0.59
N ILE A 127 2.07 3.11 1.55
CA ILE A 127 2.28 3.38 2.98
C ILE A 127 2.99 2.18 3.60
N GLY A 128 3.98 2.43 4.45
CA GLY A 128 4.64 1.41 5.27
C GLY A 128 4.47 1.67 6.76
N VAL A 129 4.24 0.63 7.55
CA VAL A 129 4.05 0.74 9.00
C VAL A 129 4.88 -0.32 9.72
N ALA A 130 5.80 0.13 10.59
CA ALA A 130 6.70 -0.74 11.33
C ALA A 130 6.65 -0.47 12.83
N GLY A 131 6.67 -1.53 13.62
CA GLY A 131 6.66 -1.47 15.09
C GLY A 131 8.03 -1.22 15.72
N CYS A 132 9.09 -1.09 14.92
CA CYS A 132 10.43 -0.71 15.40
C CYS A 132 11.29 -0.20 14.22
N ARG A 133 12.46 0.35 14.53
CA ARG A 133 13.42 0.87 13.53
C ARG A 133 14.07 -0.17 12.60
N ASN A 134 13.83 -1.46 12.79
CA ASN A 134 14.17 -2.47 11.77
C ASN A 134 13.39 -2.26 10.47
N ALA A 135 12.29 -1.49 10.52
CA ALA A 135 11.55 -1.02 9.34
C ALA A 135 11.16 -2.16 8.36
N CYS A 136 10.81 -3.33 8.91
CA CYS A 136 10.29 -4.45 8.13
C CYS A 136 9.11 -3.99 7.24
N GLY A 137 9.07 -4.47 5.99
CA GLY A 137 8.21 -3.88 4.96
C GLY A 137 8.87 -2.74 4.18
N SER A 138 10.17 -2.50 4.38
CA SER A 138 10.94 -1.46 3.68
C SER A 138 10.31 -0.07 3.84
N VAL A 139 9.97 0.32 5.07
CA VAL A 139 9.18 1.54 5.35
C VAL A 139 9.85 2.80 4.81
N TYR A 140 11.18 2.90 4.90
CA TYR A 140 11.96 4.02 4.35
C TYR A 140 11.98 4.09 2.81
N SER A 141 11.45 3.09 2.10
CA SER A 141 11.31 3.10 0.64
C SER A 141 9.85 3.27 0.18
N LYS A 142 8.96 3.70 1.08
CA LYS A 142 7.54 3.99 0.78
C LYS A 142 7.31 5.48 0.71
N ASP A 143 6.28 5.86 -0.04
CA ASP A 143 5.89 7.26 -0.20
C ASP A 143 5.56 7.88 1.17
N VAL A 144 4.89 7.14 2.06
CA VAL A 144 4.69 7.53 3.48
C VAL A 144 5.04 6.36 4.41
N GLY A 145 5.71 6.64 5.51
CA GLY A 145 6.08 5.63 6.50
C GLY A 145 5.75 6.04 7.93
N VAL A 146 5.28 5.09 8.74
CA VAL A 146 5.11 5.22 10.20
C VAL A 146 5.98 4.18 10.89
N ILE A 147 6.88 4.63 11.76
CA ILE A 147 7.84 3.75 12.43
C ILE A 147 7.80 4.03 13.92
N ALA A 148 7.60 3.00 14.74
CA ALA A 148 7.76 3.15 16.18
C ALA A 148 9.24 3.15 16.60
N ASP A 149 9.55 3.98 17.58
CA ASP A 149 10.80 4.01 18.31
C ASP A 149 10.52 3.92 19.83
N LYS A 150 11.57 3.97 20.64
CA LYS A 150 11.45 3.93 22.11
C LYS A 150 10.67 5.11 22.69
N THR A 151 10.76 6.26 22.04
CA THR A 151 10.27 7.58 22.51
C THR A 151 8.93 7.98 21.90
N GLY A 152 8.48 7.29 20.84
CA GLY A 152 7.23 7.61 20.15
C GLY A 152 7.23 7.07 18.73
N LEU A 153 6.43 7.69 17.88
CA LEU A 153 6.31 7.35 16.46
C LEU A 153 7.10 8.35 15.60
N ILE A 154 7.52 7.89 14.42
CA ILE A 154 8.25 8.63 13.42
C ILE A 154 7.44 8.61 12.13
N ILE A 155 7.25 9.77 11.50
CA ILE A 155 6.72 9.87 10.14
C ILE A 155 7.89 10.07 9.17
N THR A 156 7.85 9.35 8.07
CA THR A 156 8.76 9.52 6.94
C THR A 156 7.96 9.74 5.65
N ALA A 157 8.52 10.48 4.69
CA ALA A 157 7.87 10.72 3.41
C ALA A 157 8.84 10.77 2.23
N GLY A 158 8.33 10.48 1.03
CA GLY A 158 9.09 10.62 -0.22
C GLY A 158 9.91 9.40 -0.64
N GLY A 159 9.83 8.28 0.08
CA GLY A 159 10.57 7.07 -0.27
C GLY A 159 10.08 6.39 -1.55
N SER A 160 11.00 5.77 -2.28
CA SER A 160 10.73 4.98 -3.49
C SER A 160 11.74 3.85 -3.63
N GLY A 161 11.25 2.63 -3.83
CA GLY A 161 12.06 1.47 -4.26
C GLY A 161 11.90 1.14 -5.76
N GLY A 162 11.43 2.10 -6.58
CA GLY A 162 11.13 1.91 -8.00
C GLY A 162 12.27 2.31 -8.94
N TYR A 163 11.92 2.67 -10.18
CA TYR A 163 12.85 3.08 -11.24
C TYR A 163 13.83 4.19 -10.81
N ASN A 164 13.34 5.15 -10.04
CA ASN A 164 14.16 6.16 -9.35
C ASN A 164 14.10 5.84 -7.84
N PRO A 165 15.09 5.11 -7.30
CA PRO A 165 15.18 4.84 -5.88
C PRO A 165 15.41 6.13 -5.09
N ARG A 166 14.73 6.28 -3.96
CA ARG A 166 14.85 7.43 -3.06
C ARG A 166 14.60 6.97 -1.63
N LEU A 167 15.46 7.34 -0.69
CA LEU A 167 15.17 7.14 0.73
C LEU A 167 14.16 8.19 1.19
N ALA A 168 13.25 7.80 2.07
CA ALA A 168 12.29 8.71 2.67
C ALA A 168 12.99 9.68 3.63
N ASP A 169 12.55 10.93 3.63
CA ASP A 169 12.94 11.93 4.61
C ASP A 169 12.20 11.70 5.91
N ILE A 170 12.86 11.99 7.04
CA ILE A 170 12.19 12.03 8.33
C ILE A 170 11.46 13.37 8.44
N ILE A 171 10.13 13.30 8.57
CA ILE A 171 9.26 14.48 8.70
C ILE A 171 9.25 14.95 10.15
N ILE A 172 8.95 14.04 11.07
CA ILE A 172 8.88 14.31 12.51
C ILE A 172 9.09 13.01 13.30
N LYS A 173 9.49 13.13 14.55
CA LYS A 173 9.73 12.03 15.49
C LYS A 173 9.02 12.32 16.81
N ASP A 174 8.96 11.30 17.67
CA ASP A 174 8.56 11.41 19.07
C ASP A 174 7.13 11.93 19.25
N ILE A 175 6.24 11.49 18.34
CA ILE A 175 4.82 11.84 18.35
C ILE A 175 3.94 10.65 18.72
N ASP A 176 2.71 10.93 19.16
CA ASP A 176 1.70 9.91 19.44
C ASP A 176 0.89 9.50 18.19
N GLU A 177 0.00 8.53 18.37
CA GLU A 177 -0.84 8.02 17.28
C GLU A 177 -1.82 9.05 16.73
N GLU A 178 -2.38 9.93 17.58
CA GLU A 178 -3.34 10.95 17.14
C GLU A 178 -2.66 11.96 16.22
N GLN A 179 -1.49 12.43 16.64
CA GLN A 179 -0.62 13.28 15.83
C GLN A 179 -0.24 12.59 14.52
N VAL A 180 0.08 11.29 14.53
CA VAL A 180 0.39 10.55 13.30
C VAL A 180 -0.76 10.61 12.29
N LEU A 181 -2.00 10.37 12.75
CA LEU A 181 -3.15 10.37 11.86
C LEU A 181 -3.42 11.75 11.27
N LYS A 182 -3.38 12.81 12.10
CA LYS A 182 -3.57 14.21 11.69
C LYS A 182 -2.51 14.67 10.68
N ILE A 183 -1.25 14.34 10.92
CA ILE A 183 -0.14 14.74 10.05
C ILE A 183 -0.22 14.01 8.70
N ILE A 184 -0.57 12.71 8.68
CA ILE A 184 -0.73 11.98 7.41
C ILE A 184 -1.93 12.51 6.61
N ASP A 185 -3.03 12.89 7.27
CA ASP A 185 -4.16 13.56 6.62
C ASP A 185 -3.70 14.83 5.89
N ASN A 186 -3.02 15.71 6.61
CA ASN A 186 -2.53 16.96 6.05
C ASN A 186 -1.46 16.74 4.97
N LEU A 187 -0.58 15.77 5.15
CA LEU A 187 0.41 15.36 4.14
C LEU A 187 -0.27 14.99 2.82
N PHE A 188 -1.28 14.14 2.85
CA PHE A 188 -2.00 13.76 1.63
C PHE A 188 -2.83 14.91 1.06
N LYS A 189 -3.38 15.79 1.89
CA LYS A 189 -4.02 17.02 1.43
C LYS A 189 -3.04 17.88 0.64
N ILE A 190 -1.91 18.26 1.23
CA ILE A 190 -0.87 19.09 0.59
C ILE A 190 -0.36 18.44 -0.70
N TYR A 191 -0.10 17.13 -0.70
CA TYR A 191 0.33 16.41 -1.88
C TYR A 191 -0.71 16.45 -3.00
N LYS A 192 -2.00 16.23 -2.68
CA LYS A 192 -3.08 16.27 -3.67
C LYS A 192 -3.32 17.66 -4.25
N GLU A 193 -3.16 18.70 -3.43
CA GLU A 193 -3.43 20.08 -3.84
C GLU A 193 -2.30 20.69 -4.69
N ASN A 194 -1.05 20.24 -4.49
CA ASN A 194 0.13 20.95 -5.02
C ASN A 194 1.01 20.13 -5.97
N ALA A 195 0.79 18.81 -6.07
CA ALA A 195 1.56 17.98 -6.98
C ALA A 195 1.00 18.01 -8.40
N GLU A 196 1.90 17.89 -9.37
CA GLU A 196 1.52 17.75 -10.78
C GLU A 196 0.96 16.35 -11.06
N ALA A 197 0.17 16.22 -12.13
CA ALA A 197 -0.40 14.93 -12.51
C ALA A 197 0.70 13.90 -12.83
N GLY A 198 0.69 12.76 -12.13
CA GLY A 198 1.71 11.72 -12.27
C GLY A 198 3.00 11.97 -11.47
N GLU A 199 3.12 13.11 -10.80
CA GLU A 199 4.27 13.43 -9.95
C GLU A 199 4.29 12.53 -8.71
N LYS A 200 5.44 11.93 -8.44
CA LYS A 200 5.65 11.10 -7.24
C LYS A 200 5.88 11.97 -6.02
N LEU A 201 5.41 11.52 -4.84
CA LEU A 201 5.60 12.27 -3.58
C LEU A 201 7.07 12.64 -3.31
N GLY A 202 8.01 11.75 -3.60
CA GLY A 202 9.44 12.07 -3.50
C GLY A 202 9.87 13.24 -4.40
N PHE A 203 9.41 13.26 -5.65
CA PHE A 203 9.74 14.34 -6.60
C PHE A 203 9.03 15.64 -6.26
N PHE A 204 7.80 15.56 -5.76
CA PHE A 204 7.10 16.72 -5.21
C PHE A 204 7.90 17.36 -4.08
N ILE A 205 8.38 16.56 -3.11
CA ILE A 205 9.22 17.03 -2.01
C ILE A 205 10.53 17.63 -2.54
N ASP A 206 11.18 16.97 -3.51
CA ASP A 206 12.43 17.47 -4.11
C ASP A 206 12.21 18.81 -4.84
N ARG A 207 11.06 19.00 -5.51
CA ARG A 207 10.70 20.23 -6.23
C ARG A 207 10.41 21.40 -5.29
N ILE A 208 9.67 21.18 -4.20
CA ILE A 208 9.30 22.29 -3.29
C ILE A 208 10.30 22.51 -2.16
N GLY A 209 11.20 21.56 -1.93
CA GLY A 209 12.16 21.55 -0.82
C GLY A 209 11.58 20.91 0.45
N ILE A 210 12.41 20.09 1.13
CA ILE A 210 12.01 19.35 2.33
C ILE A 210 11.58 20.27 3.49
N ASP A 211 12.23 21.42 3.67
CA ASP A 211 11.91 22.34 4.77
C ASP A 211 10.53 22.94 4.59
N LYS A 212 10.22 23.42 3.38
CA LYS A 212 8.89 23.93 3.03
C LYS A 212 7.82 22.83 3.15
N PHE A 213 8.12 21.62 2.70
CA PHE A 213 7.20 20.50 2.85
C PHE A 213 6.90 20.20 4.33
N LYS A 214 7.91 20.16 5.19
CA LYS A 214 7.72 19.96 6.64
C LYS A 214 6.89 21.08 7.25
N GLU A 215 7.18 22.34 6.90
CA GLU A 215 6.42 23.48 7.41
C GLU A 215 4.93 23.35 7.09
N GLU A 216 4.58 23.04 5.85
CA GLU A 216 3.17 22.88 5.44
C GLU A 216 2.51 21.66 6.08
N VAL A 217 3.20 20.52 6.13
CA VAL A 217 2.64 19.25 6.62
C VAL A 217 2.41 19.28 8.14
N LEU A 218 3.22 20.01 8.90
CA LEU A 218 3.14 20.09 10.37
C LEU A 218 2.16 21.15 10.89
N LYS A 219 1.50 21.93 10.00
CA LYS A 219 0.41 22.86 10.36
C LYS A 219 -0.91 22.10 10.61
N VAL A 220 -1.00 21.38 11.73
CA VAL A 220 -2.16 20.54 12.12
C VAL A 220 -2.64 20.75 13.55
#